data_AF-A0A927P8A6-F1
#
_entry.id   AF-A0A927P8A6-F1
#
_cell.length_a   1.000
_cell.length_b   1.000
_cell.length_c   1.000
_cell.angle_alpha   90.00
_cell.angle_beta   90.00
_cell.angle_gamma   90.00
#
_symmetry.space_group_name_H-M   'P 1'
#
loop_
_entity.id
_entity.type
_entity.pdbx_description
1 polymer ?
#
loop_
_entity_poly.entity_id
_entity_poly.type
_entity_poly.pdbx_seq_one_letter_code
_entity_poly.pdbx_strand_id
1 'polypeptide(L)'
;LENFLTYHHMDARTIYAKFSFARLCAEAGVRENFTEPVEDVLTKAFSRLCAIDSRRWISFLLDILPRLDDVDFSALEDNEKRMLNMFYVTVWQEVIEDFSADMVWERLYALADSPVMLGELIELLKYKLNTIDFIDAPADLPYDCTLDVHCSYTRDQLLLALDFMKPKTLREGVKWLNDKQTDVLLITLNKSDKEYSPTTMYNDYSINSRLFHWQSQSTTSADSPTGQRYINHKARGSHVLLFVRETKNDACGAAPYTFLGTADYVSHTGSRPMNIVWQLHQEIPAKFLRKTQQVMG
;
A
#
# COMPACT_ATOMS: atom_id res chain seq x y z
N LEU A 1 19.48 8.36 -11.24
CA LEU A 1 19.21 7.16 -10.40
C LEU A 1 19.21 5.85 -11.21
N GLU A 2 18.33 5.69 -12.19
CA GLU A 2 18.09 4.44 -12.96
C GLU A 2 19.36 3.77 -13.48
N ASN A 3 20.24 4.52 -14.15
CA ASN A 3 21.51 3.98 -14.68
C ASN A 3 22.37 3.33 -13.60
N PHE A 4 22.43 3.93 -12.40
CA PHE A 4 23.23 3.41 -11.29
C PHE A 4 22.63 2.09 -10.75
N LEU A 5 21.32 2.07 -10.53
CA LEU A 5 20.61 0.88 -10.05
C LEU A 5 20.72 -0.28 -11.05
N THR A 6 20.51 -0.02 -12.33
CA THR A 6 20.60 -1.02 -13.39
C THR A 6 22.02 -1.54 -13.54
N TYR A 7 23.03 -0.67 -13.57
CA TYR A 7 24.44 -1.06 -13.72
C TYR A 7 24.93 -1.94 -12.56
N HIS A 8 24.51 -1.63 -11.33
CA HIS A 8 24.92 -2.36 -10.13
C HIS A 8 23.97 -3.51 -9.74
N HIS A 9 22.90 -3.74 -10.50
CA HIS A 9 21.82 -4.68 -10.15
C HIS A 9 21.31 -4.48 -8.71
N MET A 10 21.19 -3.21 -8.30
CA MET A 10 20.87 -2.83 -6.92
C MET A 10 19.38 -2.51 -6.77
N ASP A 11 18.77 -2.97 -5.69
CA ASP A 11 17.44 -2.54 -5.30
C ASP A 11 17.51 -1.09 -4.76
N ALA A 12 16.67 -0.20 -5.30
CA ALA A 12 16.55 1.18 -4.84
C ALA A 12 16.38 1.27 -3.31
N ARG A 13 15.66 0.31 -2.71
CA ARG A 13 15.43 0.21 -1.27
C ARG A 13 16.73 0.13 -0.45
N THR A 14 17.80 -0.42 -1.01
CA THR A 14 19.11 -0.49 -0.32
C THR A 14 19.71 0.90 -0.08
N ILE A 15 19.48 1.83 -1.00
CA ILE A 15 19.89 3.23 -0.86
C ILE A 15 18.92 3.95 0.09
N TYR A 16 17.64 3.87 -0.25
CA TYR A 16 16.57 4.64 0.40
C TYR A 16 16.19 4.18 1.80
N ALA A 17 16.73 3.06 2.27
CA ALA A 17 16.65 2.67 3.67
C ALA A 17 17.33 3.69 4.60
N LYS A 18 18.30 4.48 4.10
CA LYS A 18 19.11 5.38 4.94
C LYS A 18 19.38 6.75 4.32
N PHE A 19 19.50 6.85 3.00
CA PHE A 19 19.97 8.06 2.33
C PHE A 19 19.11 8.39 1.11
N SER A 20 19.13 9.65 0.68
CA SER A 20 18.79 10.01 -0.69
C SER A 20 20.00 9.80 -1.60
N PHE A 21 19.75 9.44 -2.85
CA PHE A 21 20.81 9.28 -3.84
C PHE A 21 21.50 10.61 -4.12
N ALA A 22 20.77 11.73 -4.17
CA ALA A 22 21.35 13.05 -4.35
C ALA A 22 22.32 13.44 -3.23
N ARG A 23 21.99 13.14 -1.96
CA ARG A 23 22.91 13.39 -0.83
C ARG A 23 24.17 12.53 -0.94
N LEU A 24 24.04 11.24 -1.29
CA LEU A 24 25.21 10.38 -1.54
C LEU A 24 26.08 10.91 -2.69
N CYS A 25 25.46 11.41 -3.76
CA CYS A 25 26.19 12.04 -4.88
C CYS A 25 26.95 13.30 -4.45
N ALA A 26 26.36 14.13 -3.58
CA ALA A 26 27.03 15.31 -3.04
C ALA A 26 28.21 14.94 -2.13
N GLU A 27 28.03 13.96 -1.24
CA GLU A 27 29.10 13.45 -0.36
C GLU A 27 30.25 12.79 -1.16
N ALA A 28 29.93 12.14 -2.27
CA ALA A 28 30.91 11.56 -3.19
C ALA A 28 31.58 12.58 -4.13
N GLY A 29 31.18 13.86 -4.08
CA GLY A 29 31.74 14.93 -4.93
C GLY A 29 31.37 14.84 -6.42
N VAL A 30 30.38 14.02 -6.79
CA VAL A 30 29.88 13.90 -8.17
C VAL A 30 28.74 14.88 -8.48
N ARG A 31 28.28 15.62 -7.46
CA ARG A 31 27.27 16.68 -7.51
C ARG A 31 27.68 17.79 -6.54
N GLU A 32 27.32 19.04 -6.84
CA GLU A 32 27.49 20.16 -5.92
C GLU A 32 26.65 19.98 -4.65
N ASN A 33 27.18 20.41 -3.51
CA ASN A 33 26.44 20.37 -2.27
C ASN A 33 25.19 21.28 -2.34
N PHE A 34 24.11 20.87 -1.68
CA PHE A 34 22.83 21.57 -1.69
C PHE A 34 22.19 21.55 -0.30
N THR A 35 21.23 22.47 -0.10
CA THR A 35 20.37 22.54 1.08
C THR A 35 18.97 22.86 0.59
N GLU A 36 18.01 21.99 0.88
CA GLU A 36 16.63 22.14 0.43
C GLU A 36 15.63 21.92 1.57
N PRO A 37 14.50 22.66 1.62
CA PRO A 37 13.53 22.60 2.71
C PRO A 37 13.02 21.20 3.06
N VAL A 38 12.81 20.34 2.05
CA VAL A 38 12.22 19.01 2.27
C VAL A 38 13.22 17.86 2.29
N GLU A 39 14.52 18.14 2.30
CA GLU A 39 15.54 17.09 2.17
C GLU A 39 15.40 15.97 3.23
N ASP A 40 15.35 16.33 4.50
CA ASP A 40 15.23 15.36 5.60
C ASP A 40 13.92 14.59 5.56
N VAL A 41 12.83 15.27 5.18
CA VAL A 41 11.48 14.69 5.11
C VAL A 41 11.42 13.68 3.98
N LEU A 42 11.88 14.03 2.79
CA LEU A 42 11.90 13.13 1.64
C LEU A 42 12.89 11.99 1.81
N THR A 43 14.07 12.24 2.39
CA THR A 43 15.05 11.17 2.70
C THR A 43 14.41 10.07 3.56
N LYS A 44 13.63 10.46 4.58
CA LYS A 44 12.88 9.51 5.41
C LYS A 44 11.67 8.88 4.70
N ALA A 45 11.15 9.51 3.65
CA ALA A 45 9.99 9.04 2.91
C ALA A 45 10.33 8.10 1.76
N PHE A 46 11.54 8.19 1.19
CA PHE A 46 11.91 7.42 0.01
C PHE A 46 11.77 5.91 0.21
N SER A 47 12.06 5.38 1.39
CA SER A 47 11.85 3.95 1.71
C SER A 47 10.39 3.51 1.47
N ARG A 48 9.42 4.38 1.81
CA ARG A 48 7.98 4.16 1.57
C ARG A 48 7.61 4.42 0.12
N LEU A 49 8.17 5.44 -0.51
CA LEU A 49 7.91 5.78 -1.92
C LEU A 49 8.41 4.69 -2.88
N CYS A 50 9.47 3.97 -2.52
CA CYS A 50 9.97 2.82 -3.29
C CYS A 50 8.97 1.66 -3.43
N ALA A 51 7.99 1.59 -2.52
CA ALA A 51 6.95 0.56 -2.55
C ALA A 51 5.87 0.82 -3.60
N ILE A 52 5.76 2.05 -4.14
CA ILE A 52 4.71 2.42 -5.08
C ILE A 52 4.90 1.68 -6.41
N ASP A 53 3.88 0.98 -6.85
CA ASP A 53 3.90 0.15 -8.07
C ASP A 53 2.54 0.14 -8.81
N SER A 54 1.63 1.09 -8.51
CA SER A 54 0.41 1.34 -9.29
C SER A 54 0.69 2.26 -10.46
N ARG A 55 0.40 1.81 -11.70
CA ARG A 55 0.63 2.61 -12.91
C ARG A 55 -0.22 3.88 -12.92
N ARG A 56 -1.49 3.76 -12.51
CA ARG A 56 -2.43 4.89 -12.43
C ARG A 56 -1.94 5.93 -11.44
N TRP A 57 -1.54 5.51 -10.24
CA TRP A 57 -1.07 6.43 -9.21
C TRP A 57 0.27 7.07 -9.55
N ILE A 58 1.23 6.29 -10.08
CA ILE A 58 2.51 6.85 -10.53
C ILE A 58 2.30 7.86 -11.66
N SER A 59 1.43 7.56 -12.64
CA SER A 59 1.15 8.47 -13.75
C SER A 59 0.55 9.79 -13.26
N PHE A 60 -0.38 9.74 -12.30
CA PHE A 60 -0.91 10.92 -11.63
C PHE A 60 0.20 11.74 -10.95
N LEU A 61 1.09 11.09 -10.19
CA LEU A 61 2.18 11.78 -9.51
C LEU A 61 3.18 12.41 -10.50
N LEU A 62 3.48 11.74 -11.59
CA LEU A 62 4.36 12.25 -12.65
C LEU A 62 3.76 13.46 -13.38
N ASP A 63 2.43 13.59 -13.40
CA ASP A 63 1.72 14.74 -13.97
C ASP A 63 1.66 15.93 -12.98
N ILE A 64 1.26 15.69 -11.73
CA ILE A 64 0.99 16.77 -10.77
C ILE A 64 2.25 17.35 -10.11
N LEU A 65 3.24 16.51 -9.79
CA LEU A 65 4.43 16.94 -9.03
C LEU A 65 5.29 18.01 -9.74
N PRO A 66 5.47 17.98 -11.08
CA PRO A 66 6.23 19.02 -11.78
C PRO A 66 5.56 20.40 -11.84
N ARG A 67 4.28 20.50 -11.49
CA ARG A 67 3.46 21.71 -11.65
C ARG A 67 2.81 22.17 -10.35
N LEU A 68 3.38 21.81 -9.20
CA LEU A 68 2.81 22.09 -7.88
C LEU A 68 2.53 23.60 -7.67
N ASP A 69 3.35 24.49 -8.24
CA ASP A 69 3.17 25.95 -8.14
C ASP A 69 1.97 26.48 -8.96
N ASP A 70 1.46 25.70 -9.91
CA ASP A 70 0.41 26.08 -10.86
C ASP A 70 -0.84 25.18 -10.75
N VAL A 71 -1.09 24.60 -9.57
CA VAL A 71 -2.24 23.72 -9.32
C VAL A 71 -3.13 24.29 -8.23
N ASP A 72 -4.41 24.45 -8.56
CA ASP A 72 -5.44 24.63 -7.54
C ASP A 72 -5.83 23.26 -6.96
N PHE A 73 -5.23 22.89 -5.83
CA PHE A 73 -5.48 21.61 -5.17
C PHE A 73 -6.94 21.43 -4.71
N SER A 74 -7.67 22.53 -4.52
CA SER A 74 -9.08 22.49 -4.13
C SER A 74 -10.00 22.10 -5.29
N ALA A 75 -9.56 22.36 -6.52
CA ALA A 75 -10.28 22.07 -7.76
C ALA A 75 -10.05 20.65 -8.31
N LEU A 76 -9.11 19.90 -7.72
CA LEU A 76 -8.86 18.50 -8.09
C LEU A 76 -10.12 17.63 -7.93
N GLU A 77 -10.27 16.65 -8.83
CA GLU A 77 -11.31 15.64 -8.73
C GLU A 77 -11.12 14.79 -7.46
N ASP A 78 -12.19 14.14 -6.98
CA ASP A 78 -12.13 13.39 -5.72
C ASP A 78 -11.09 12.25 -5.77
N ASN A 79 -10.91 11.60 -6.91
CA ASN A 79 -9.89 10.56 -7.09
C ASN A 79 -8.46 11.14 -7.09
N GLU A 80 -8.27 12.32 -7.67
CA GLU A 80 -6.99 13.03 -7.63
C GLU A 80 -6.65 13.49 -6.22
N LYS A 81 -7.64 14.02 -5.47
CA LYS A 81 -7.51 14.34 -4.04
C LYS A 81 -7.13 13.11 -3.22
N ARG A 82 -7.76 11.96 -3.44
CA ARG A 82 -7.38 10.70 -2.78
C ARG A 82 -5.94 10.31 -3.10
N MET A 83 -5.55 10.30 -4.38
CA MET A 83 -4.18 9.96 -4.79
C MET A 83 -3.13 10.94 -4.25
N LEU A 84 -3.45 12.24 -4.18
CA LEU A 84 -2.59 13.26 -3.59
C LEU A 84 -2.48 13.09 -2.07
N ASN A 85 -3.57 12.75 -1.39
CA ASN A 85 -3.56 12.46 0.05
C ASN A 85 -2.77 11.18 0.38
N MET A 86 -2.87 10.15 -0.46
CA MET A 86 -2.02 8.96 -0.38
C MET A 86 -0.54 9.33 -0.50
N PHE A 87 -0.17 10.25 -1.40
CA PHE A 87 1.20 10.74 -1.51
C PHE A 87 1.61 11.56 -0.28
N TYR A 88 0.75 12.47 0.15
CA TYR A 88 0.98 13.35 1.28
C TYR A 88 1.21 12.56 2.58
N VAL A 89 0.39 11.56 2.88
CA VAL A 89 0.61 10.70 4.05
C VAL A 89 1.90 9.88 3.93
N THR A 90 2.32 9.56 2.71
CA THR A 90 3.58 8.83 2.47
C THR A 90 4.78 9.69 2.84
N VAL A 91 4.75 10.98 2.50
CA VAL A 91 5.85 11.91 2.75
C VAL A 91 5.82 12.41 4.20
N TRP A 92 4.69 12.98 4.64
CA TRP A 92 4.58 13.70 5.92
C TRP A 92 3.96 12.87 7.06
N GLN A 93 3.42 11.67 6.80
CA GLN A 93 2.75 10.82 7.81
C GLN A 93 1.56 11.50 8.51
N GLU A 94 0.93 12.42 7.78
CA GLU A 94 -0.25 13.18 8.14
C GLU A 94 -1.30 13.06 7.04
N VAL A 95 -2.56 13.25 7.39
CA VAL A 95 -3.69 13.16 6.46
C VAL A 95 -4.13 14.57 6.10
N ILE A 96 -4.40 14.83 4.83
CA ILE A 96 -5.09 16.06 4.41
C ILE A 96 -6.56 15.93 4.77
N GLU A 97 -7.01 16.64 5.81
CA GLU A 97 -8.44 16.73 6.16
C GLU A 97 -9.15 17.84 5.39
N ASP A 98 -8.40 18.90 5.04
CA ASP A 98 -8.89 20.07 4.31
C ASP A 98 -7.82 20.50 3.29
N PHE A 99 -8.17 20.44 2.00
CA PHE A 99 -7.30 20.84 0.90
C PHE A 99 -7.13 22.36 0.78
N SER A 100 -7.89 23.16 1.54
CA SER A 100 -7.76 24.61 1.62
C SER A 100 -6.88 25.09 2.77
N ALA A 101 -6.36 24.18 3.60
CA ALA A 101 -5.50 24.54 4.73
C ALA A 101 -4.11 24.98 4.24
N ASP A 102 -3.67 26.18 4.65
CA ASP A 102 -2.39 26.78 4.28
C ASP A 102 -1.20 25.83 4.48
N MET A 103 -1.18 25.08 5.59
CA MET A 103 -0.11 24.11 5.92
C MET A 103 0.07 23.02 4.85
N VAL A 104 -1.02 22.62 4.17
CA VAL A 104 -0.95 21.64 3.08
C VAL A 104 -0.23 22.25 1.88
N TRP A 105 -0.59 23.48 1.52
CA TRP A 105 0.02 24.21 0.42
C TRP A 105 1.47 24.55 0.70
N GLU A 106 1.79 25.04 1.89
CA GLU A 106 3.17 25.33 2.32
C GLU A 106 4.09 24.12 2.15
N ARG A 107 3.62 22.91 2.49
CA ARG A 107 4.40 21.67 2.33
C ARG A 107 4.56 21.24 0.88
N LEU A 108 3.54 21.41 0.06
CA LEU A 108 3.60 21.09 -1.37
C LEU A 108 4.47 22.09 -2.13
N TYR A 109 4.40 23.38 -1.82
CA TYR A 109 5.30 24.40 -2.38
C TYR A 109 6.74 24.23 -1.87
N ALA A 110 6.95 23.85 -0.60
CA ALA A 110 8.30 23.53 -0.12
C ALA A 110 8.94 22.35 -0.90
N LEU A 111 8.12 21.41 -1.39
CA LEU A 111 8.57 20.36 -2.30
C LEU A 111 8.91 20.91 -3.69
N ALA A 112 8.12 21.83 -4.22
CA ALA A 112 8.43 22.53 -5.48
C ALA A 112 9.74 23.33 -5.40
N ASP A 113 9.95 24.03 -4.28
CA ASP A 113 11.16 24.79 -3.93
C ASP A 113 12.38 23.90 -3.63
N SER A 114 12.26 22.58 -3.75
CA SER A 114 13.33 21.61 -3.54
C SER A 114 13.64 20.84 -4.85
N PRO A 115 14.19 21.51 -5.88
CA PRO A 115 14.34 20.94 -7.22
C PRO A 115 15.24 19.70 -7.28
N VAL A 116 16.24 19.56 -6.41
CA VAL A 116 17.08 18.37 -6.33
C VAL A 116 16.28 17.19 -5.82
N MET A 117 15.58 17.35 -4.71
CA MET A 117 14.82 16.27 -4.08
C MET A 117 13.57 15.90 -4.88
N LEU A 118 12.87 16.90 -5.45
CA LEU A 118 11.75 16.69 -6.37
C LEU A 118 12.21 15.98 -7.66
N GLY A 119 13.34 16.41 -8.23
CA GLY A 119 13.95 15.75 -9.39
C GLY A 119 14.26 14.28 -9.12
N GLU A 120 14.84 13.96 -7.96
CA GLU A 120 15.11 12.59 -7.56
C GLU A 120 13.83 11.76 -7.35
N LEU A 121 12.78 12.35 -6.76
CA LEU A 121 11.47 11.70 -6.64
C LEU A 121 10.87 11.37 -8.01
N ILE A 122 10.93 12.30 -8.96
CA ILE A 122 10.46 12.07 -10.33
C ILE A 122 11.28 10.97 -11.01
N GLU A 123 12.61 10.94 -10.83
CA GLU A 123 13.45 9.85 -11.34
C GLU A 123 13.07 8.49 -10.74
N LEU A 124 12.83 8.42 -9.43
CA LEU A 124 12.36 7.21 -8.76
C LEU A 124 11.02 6.74 -9.33
N LEU A 125 10.05 7.64 -9.47
CA LEU A 125 8.72 7.30 -10.00
C LEU A 125 8.79 6.78 -11.45
N LYS A 126 9.62 7.40 -12.31
CA LYS A 126 9.87 6.92 -13.68
C LYS A 126 10.51 5.54 -13.69
N TYR A 127 11.55 5.32 -12.87
CA TYR A 127 12.19 4.02 -12.72
C TYR A 127 11.19 2.96 -12.24
N LYS A 128 10.36 3.28 -11.24
CA LYS A 128 9.30 2.39 -10.76
C LYS A 128 8.33 2.05 -11.89
N LEU A 129 7.81 3.03 -12.62
CA LEU A 129 6.88 2.80 -13.73
C LEU A 129 7.47 1.85 -14.80
N ASN A 130 8.73 2.07 -15.18
CA ASN A 130 9.43 1.26 -16.18
C ASN A 130 9.74 -0.17 -15.71
N THR A 131 9.80 -0.42 -14.40
CA THR A 131 10.16 -1.72 -13.82
C THR A 131 8.96 -2.58 -13.41
N ILE A 132 7.72 -2.07 -13.54
CA ILE A 132 6.51 -2.85 -13.22
C ILE A 132 6.38 -4.02 -14.20
N ASP A 133 6.59 -5.23 -13.71
CA ASP A 133 6.63 -6.50 -14.47
C ASP A 133 5.35 -7.34 -14.33
N PHE A 134 4.27 -6.75 -13.84
CA PHE A 134 2.99 -7.42 -13.61
C PHE A 134 1.82 -6.63 -14.19
N ILE A 135 0.68 -7.31 -14.31
CA ILE A 135 -0.58 -6.72 -14.75
C ILE A 135 -1.34 -6.26 -13.51
N ASP A 136 -1.56 -4.96 -13.42
CA ASP A 136 -2.46 -4.30 -12.48
C ASP A 136 -3.80 -3.99 -13.16
N ALA A 137 -4.85 -3.81 -12.35
CA ALA A 137 -6.17 -3.43 -12.82
C ALA A 137 -6.91 -2.66 -11.73
N PRO A 138 -7.76 -1.67 -12.06
CA PRO A 138 -8.59 -1.00 -11.06
C PRO A 138 -9.43 -1.99 -10.25
N ALA A 139 -9.67 -1.68 -8.97
CA ALA A 139 -10.58 -2.45 -8.13
C ALA A 139 -12.01 -2.44 -8.71
N ASP A 140 -12.62 -3.61 -8.85
CA ASP A 140 -14.02 -3.74 -9.29
C ASP A 140 -14.96 -3.52 -8.10
N LEU A 141 -15.30 -2.26 -7.84
CA LEU A 141 -16.12 -1.81 -6.72
C LEU A 141 -17.22 -0.87 -7.20
N PRO A 142 -18.40 -0.86 -6.56
CA PRO A 142 -19.52 0.00 -6.98
C PRO A 142 -19.37 1.46 -6.53
N TYR A 143 -18.16 1.87 -6.15
CA TYR A 143 -17.82 3.20 -5.70
C TYR A 143 -16.40 3.55 -6.16
N ASP A 144 -16.11 4.85 -6.25
CA ASP A 144 -14.80 5.32 -6.68
C ASP A 144 -13.68 4.84 -5.75
N CYS A 145 -12.64 4.25 -6.35
CA CYS A 145 -11.49 3.75 -5.64
C CYS A 145 -10.21 3.93 -6.46
N THR A 146 -9.15 4.40 -5.78
CA THR A 146 -7.82 4.64 -6.37
C THR A 146 -6.88 3.45 -6.21
N LEU A 147 -7.39 2.32 -5.69
CA LEU A 147 -6.63 1.07 -5.56
C LEU A 147 -6.66 0.26 -6.85
N ASP A 148 -5.51 -0.31 -7.17
CA ASP A 148 -5.32 -1.23 -8.28
C ASP A 148 -4.89 -2.59 -7.73
N VAL A 149 -5.55 -3.63 -8.21
CA VAL A 149 -5.28 -5.03 -7.89
C VAL A 149 -3.83 -5.36 -8.29
N HIS A 150 -3.16 -6.12 -7.42
CA HIS A 150 -1.75 -6.51 -7.45
C HIS A 150 -0.73 -5.42 -7.10
N CYS A 151 -1.17 -4.19 -6.84
CA CYS A 151 -0.30 -3.12 -6.39
C CYS A 151 -0.13 -3.13 -4.86
N SER A 152 0.94 -2.51 -4.41
CA SER A 152 1.43 -2.45 -3.05
C SER A 152 1.12 -1.11 -2.41
N TYR A 153 0.51 -1.15 -1.24
CA TYR A 153 0.10 0.02 -0.48
C TYR A 153 0.48 -0.12 0.99
N THR A 154 0.98 0.94 1.60
CA THR A 154 1.04 1.01 3.06
C THR A 154 -0.37 1.01 3.65
N ARG A 155 -0.49 0.64 4.93
CA ARG A 155 -1.79 0.65 5.62
C ARG A 155 -2.48 2.02 5.53
N ASP A 156 -1.73 3.09 5.66
CA ASP A 156 -2.31 4.43 5.70
C ASP A 156 -2.75 4.86 4.29
N GLN A 157 -1.97 4.55 3.24
CA GLN A 157 -2.36 4.77 1.84
C GLN A 157 -3.66 4.03 1.48
N LEU A 158 -3.75 2.73 1.75
CA LEU A 158 -4.94 1.95 1.36
C LEU A 158 -6.21 2.37 2.12
N LEU A 159 -6.06 2.84 3.36
CA LEU A 159 -7.20 3.33 4.14
C LEU A 159 -7.70 4.67 3.62
N LEU A 160 -6.80 5.58 3.23
CA LEU A 160 -7.17 6.85 2.60
C LEU A 160 -7.80 6.65 1.21
N ALA A 161 -7.30 5.68 0.43
CA ALA A 161 -7.91 5.29 -0.84
C ALA A 161 -9.35 4.78 -0.69
N LEU A 162 -9.75 4.40 0.52
CA LEU A 162 -11.09 3.96 0.90
C LEU A 162 -11.82 5.00 1.77
N ASP A 163 -11.42 6.26 1.73
CA ASP A 163 -11.99 7.40 2.49
C ASP A 163 -11.95 7.25 4.02
N PHE A 164 -11.10 6.36 4.55
CA PHE A 164 -10.92 6.21 6.00
C PHE A 164 -9.84 7.17 6.53
N MET A 165 -10.27 8.39 6.87
CA MET A 165 -9.41 9.52 7.25
C MET A 165 -8.65 9.38 8.58
N LYS A 166 -8.86 8.29 9.34
CA LYS A 166 -8.25 8.07 10.67
C LYS A 166 -7.43 6.78 10.72
N PRO A 167 -6.46 6.56 9.81
CA PRO A 167 -5.77 5.27 9.65
C PRO A 167 -5.04 4.81 10.91
N LYS A 168 -4.51 5.74 11.70
CA LYS A 168 -3.82 5.46 12.98
C LYS A 168 -4.72 4.80 14.05
N THR A 169 -6.04 4.89 13.91
CA THR A 169 -6.99 4.25 14.84
C THR A 169 -7.19 2.76 14.58
N LEU A 170 -6.76 2.25 13.41
CA LEU A 170 -6.86 0.83 13.09
C LEU A 170 -5.81 0.03 13.87
N ARG A 171 -6.27 -0.62 14.94
CA ARG A 171 -5.45 -1.52 15.78
C ARG A 171 -5.55 -2.98 15.37
N GLU A 172 -6.67 -3.38 14.77
CA GLU A 172 -6.96 -4.74 14.36
C GLU A 172 -6.65 -4.95 12.86
N GLY A 173 -6.38 -6.20 12.47
CA GLY A 173 -6.13 -6.57 11.08
C GLY A 173 -7.39 -6.59 10.19
N VAL A 174 -8.52 -6.09 10.67
CA VAL A 174 -9.77 -6.00 9.90
C VAL A 174 -10.47 -4.68 10.16
N LYS A 175 -11.07 -4.10 9.12
CA LYS A 175 -11.89 -2.89 9.21
C LYS A 175 -13.18 -3.04 8.42
N TRP A 176 -14.31 -2.83 9.08
CA TRP A 176 -15.60 -2.60 8.42
C TRP A 176 -15.77 -1.12 8.08
N LEU A 177 -16.03 -0.83 6.80
CA LEU A 177 -16.39 0.49 6.29
C LEU A 177 -17.90 0.49 6.01
N ASN A 178 -18.66 1.07 6.93
CA ASN A 178 -20.13 1.00 6.90
C ASN A 178 -20.74 1.79 5.74
N ASP A 179 -20.19 2.96 5.43
CA ASP A 179 -20.59 3.80 4.31
C ASP A 179 -20.37 3.13 2.95
N LYS A 180 -19.32 2.30 2.83
CA LYS A 180 -18.97 1.57 1.61
C LYS A 180 -19.44 0.12 1.58
N GLN A 181 -20.10 -0.34 2.65
CA GLN A 181 -20.45 -1.75 2.86
C GLN A 181 -19.27 -2.71 2.57
N THR A 182 -18.08 -2.40 3.07
CA THR A 182 -16.85 -3.12 2.69
C THR A 182 -16.04 -3.58 3.90
N ASP A 183 -15.70 -4.87 3.95
CA ASP A 183 -14.74 -5.44 4.90
C ASP A 183 -13.34 -5.43 4.28
N VAL A 184 -12.41 -4.75 4.96
CA VAL A 184 -10.99 -4.66 4.60
C VAL A 184 -10.19 -5.63 5.46
N LEU A 185 -9.60 -6.65 4.86
CA LEU A 185 -8.79 -7.68 5.53
C LEU A 185 -7.31 -7.38 5.32
N LEU A 186 -6.60 -7.02 6.39
CA LEU A 186 -5.15 -6.82 6.42
C LEU A 186 -4.46 -8.07 6.95
N ILE A 187 -3.86 -8.82 6.05
CA ILE A 187 -3.36 -10.18 6.30
C ILE A 187 -1.83 -10.16 6.31
N THR A 188 -1.24 -10.71 7.37
CA THR A 188 0.21 -10.94 7.47
C THR A 188 0.44 -12.45 7.55
N LEU A 189 1.11 -13.02 6.54
CA LEU A 189 1.30 -14.47 6.40
C LEU A 189 2.24 -15.02 7.46
N ASN A 190 3.44 -14.45 7.54
CA ASN A 190 4.48 -14.83 8.47
C ASN A 190 4.29 -13.98 9.74
N LYS A 191 3.47 -14.51 10.65
CA LYS A 191 3.39 -14.04 12.04
C LYS A 191 4.61 -14.57 12.79
N SER A 192 5.80 -14.10 12.43
CA SER A 192 7.03 -14.41 13.16
C SER A 192 7.00 -13.67 14.49
N ASP A 193 6.28 -14.20 15.47
CA ASP A 193 6.42 -13.73 16.85
C ASP A 193 7.32 -14.73 17.58
N LYS A 194 8.26 -14.20 18.36
CA LYS A 194 9.05 -14.96 19.33
C LYS A 194 8.15 -16.00 20.01
N GLU A 195 8.64 -17.24 20.04
CA GLU A 195 8.05 -18.39 20.76
C GLU A 195 6.77 -18.98 20.18
N TYR A 196 6.83 -19.75 19.08
CA TYR A 196 5.89 -20.87 18.89
C TYR A 196 6.55 -22.04 18.15
N SER A 197 6.18 -23.26 18.59
CA SER A 197 6.64 -24.57 18.11
C SER A 197 6.53 -24.73 16.57
N PRO A 198 7.48 -25.41 15.91
CA PRO A 198 7.57 -25.54 14.44
C PRO A 198 6.39 -26.27 13.75
N THR A 199 5.36 -26.69 14.48
CA THR A 199 4.20 -27.44 13.96
C THR A 199 2.94 -26.59 13.77
N THR A 200 2.97 -25.28 14.07
CA THR A 200 1.79 -24.41 14.04
C THR A 200 1.98 -23.15 13.17
N MET A 201 2.50 -23.30 11.95
CA MET A 201 2.72 -22.16 11.04
C MET A 201 1.70 -22.10 9.88
N TYR A 202 1.16 -20.88 9.72
CA TYR A 202 0.25 -20.34 8.70
C TYR A 202 -1.26 -20.59 8.87
N ASN A 203 -1.92 -19.70 9.62
CA ASN A 203 -3.39 -19.61 9.61
C ASN A 203 -3.94 -18.95 8.34
N ASP A 204 -3.09 -18.23 7.59
CA ASP A 204 -3.48 -17.46 6.40
C ASP A 204 -2.55 -17.85 5.25
N TYR A 205 -3.09 -18.32 4.12
CA TYR A 205 -2.30 -18.78 2.97
C TYR A 205 -3.11 -18.84 1.68
N SER A 206 -2.45 -18.78 0.52
CA SER A 206 -3.07 -19.07 -0.77
C SER A 206 -3.15 -20.58 -0.98
N ILE A 207 -4.37 -21.09 -1.17
CA ILE A 207 -4.63 -22.50 -1.54
C ILE A 207 -4.23 -22.71 -3.01
N ASN A 208 -4.60 -21.76 -3.88
CA ASN A 208 -4.17 -21.71 -5.28
C ASN A 208 -4.24 -20.25 -5.80
N SER A 209 -4.20 -20.05 -7.13
CA SER A 209 -4.25 -18.72 -7.75
C SER A 209 -5.53 -17.93 -7.46
N ARG A 210 -6.63 -18.58 -7.04
CA ARG A 210 -7.93 -17.92 -6.78
C ARG A 210 -8.47 -18.17 -5.38
N LEU A 211 -8.03 -19.22 -4.69
CA LEU A 211 -8.54 -19.57 -3.37
C LEU A 211 -7.55 -19.14 -2.29
N PHE A 212 -8.04 -18.41 -1.30
CA PHE A 212 -7.27 -17.93 -0.17
C PHE A 212 -7.90 -18.38 1.14
N HIS A 213 -7.13 -19.04 1.98
CA HIS A 213 -7.52 -19.39 3.34
C HIS A 213 -7.21 -18.23 4.29
N TRP A 214 -8.19 -17.78 5.04
CA TRP A 214 -8.06 -16.73 6.05
C TRP A 214 -8.71 -17.13 7.36
N GLN A 215 -8.04 -16.86 8.47
CA GLN A 215 -8.60 -17.05 9.80
C GLN A 215 -9.03 -15.72 10.43
N SER A 216 -10.27 -15.68 10.93
CA SER A 216 -10.80 -14.51 11.63
C SER A 216 -10.11 -14.26 12.99
N GLN A 217 -10.43 -13.14 13.61
CA GLN A 217 -10.10 -12.91 15.01
C GLN A 217 -10.67 -14.04 15.89
N SER A 218 -9.97 -14.34 16.98
CA SER A 218 -10.27 -15.47 17.88
C SER A 218 -11.69 -15.44 18.46
N THR A 219 -12.30 -14.26 18.58
CA THR A 219 -13.64 -14.06 19.16
C THR A 219 -14.77 -14.05 18.13
N THR A 220 -14.47 -13.92 16.83
CA THR A 220 -15.48 -13.82 15.78
C THR A 220 -16.12 -15.17 15.53
N SER A 221 -17.35 -15.39 16.02
CA SER A 221 -18.15 -16.59 15.76
C SER A 221 -18.90 -16.56 14.43
N ALA A 222 -19.17 -17.73 13.85
CA ALA A 222 -20.02 -17.87 12.66
C ALA A 222 -21.42 -17.24 12.85
N ASP A 223 -21.97 -17.33 14.06
CA ASP A 223 -23.27 -16.75 14.41
C ASP A 223 -23.20 -15.27 14.83
N SER A 224 -21.99 -14.68 14.93
CA SER A 224 -21.85 -13.27 15.29
C SER A 224 -22.31 -12.36 14.14
N PRO A 225 -22.66 -11.09 14.40
CA PRO A 225 -22.99 -10.13 13.34
C PRO A 225 -21.90 -10.03 12.25
N THR A 226 -20.63 -10.06 12.66
CA THR A 226 -19.47 -10.03 11.76
C THR A 226 -19.34 -11.33 10.95
N GLY A 227 -19.42 -12.51 11.60
CA GLY A 227 -19.37 -13.79 10.91
C GLY A 227 -20.50 -13.96 9.90
N GLN A 228 -21.71 -13.57 10.28
CA GLN A 228 -22.88 -13.56 9.39
C GLN A 228 -22.75 -12.56 8.26
N ARG A 229 -22.03 -11.45 8.45
CA ARG A 229 -21.71 -10.52 7.37
C ARG A 229 -20.75 -11.15 6.37
N TYR A 230 -19.68 -11.81 6.82
CA TYR A 230 -18.76 -12.53 5.93
C TYR A 230 -19.46 -13.62 5.11
N ILE A 231 -20.26 -14.47 5.76
CA ILE A 231 -20.95 -15.60 5.09
C ILE A 231 -21.96 -15.10 4.05
N ASN A 232 -22.71 -14.04 4.36
CA ASN A 232 -23.80 -13.57 3.52
C ASN A 232 -23.43 -12.31 2.73
N HIS A 233 -22.15 -11.98 2.59
CA HIS A 233 -21.70 -10.67 2.11
C HIS A 233 -22.31 -10.34 0.74
N LYS A 234 -22.28 -11.30 -0.19
CA LYS A 234 -22.82 -11.15 -1.55
C LYS A 234 -24.32 -10.90 -1.56
N ALA A 235 -25.08 -11.66 -0.77
CA ALA A 235 -26.53 -11.49 -0.65
C ALA A 235 -26.91 -10.15 0.00
N ARG A 236 -26.03 -9.58 0.83
CA ARG A 236 -26.18 -8.28 1.48
C ARG A 236 -25.62 -7.12 0.66
N GLY A 237 -25.01 -7.38 -0.49
CA GLY A 237 -24.37 -6.37 -1.32
C GLY A 237 -23.11 -5.76 -0.70
N SER A 238 -22.46 -6.46 0.23
CA SER A 238 -21.19 -6.02 0.83
C SER A 238 -19.97 -6.68 0.19
N HIS A 239 -18.84 -5.97 0.17
CA HIS A 239 -17.61 -6.37 -0.50
C HIS A 239 -16.54 -6.78 0.50
N VAL A 240 -15.61 -7.65 0.08
CA VAL A 240 -14.48 -8.11 0.90
C VAL A 240 -13.19 -7.86 0.12
N LEU A 241 -12.26 -7.13 0.72
CA LEU A 241 -10.98 -6.75 0.12
C LEU A 241 -9.83 -7.41 0.86
N LEU A 242 -8.94 -8.09 0.13
CA LEU A 242 -7.79 -8.78 0.72
C LEU A 242 -6.49 -8.03 0.44
N PHE A 243 -5.83 -7.59 1.49
CA PHE A 243 -4.51 -6.96 1.44
C PHE A 243 -3.52 -7.85 2.17
N VAL A 244 -2.52 -8.35 1.47
CA VAL A 244 -1.61 -9.40 1.99
C VAL A 244 -0.18 -8.89 2.01
N ARG A 245 0.53 -9.19 3.10
CA ARG A 245 1.99 -9.03 3.19
C ARG A 245 2.62 -10.26 3.82
N GLU A 246 3.89 -10.47 3.51
CA GLU A 246 4.64 -11.59 4.04
C GLU A 246 4.93 -11.41 5.53
N THR A 247 5.63 -10.34 5.90
CA THR A 247 6.01 -10.02 7.29
C THR A 247 5.48 -8.65 7.72
N LYS A 248 5.49 -8.37 9.04
CA LYS A 248 5.11 -7.04 9.54
C LYS A 248 6.10 -5.95 9.09
N ASN A 249 7.39 -6.30 9.12
CA ASN A 249 8.49 -5.41 8.76
C ASN A 249 9.41 -6.08 7.74
N ASP A 250 10.00 -5.27 6.87
CA ASP A 250 11.11 -5.62 5.99
C ASP A 250 12.37 -4.81 6.36
N ALA A 251 13.41 -4.86 5.53
CA ALA A 251 14.66 -4.13 5.74
C ALA A 251 14.49 -2.60 5.77
N CYS A 252 13.36 -2.08 5.30
CA CYS A 252 13.05 -0.65 5.16
C CYS A 252 12.00 -0.15 6.17
N GLY A 253 11.50 -1.01 7.06
CA GLY A 253 10.51 -0.66 8.07
C GLY A 253 9.22 -1.47 7.92
N ALA A 254 8.06 -0.84 8.11
CA ALA A 254 6.78 -1.52 7.98
C ALA A 254 6.54 -1.94 6.53
N ALA A 255 6.37 -3.23 6.28
CA ALA A 255 6.18 -3.76 4.94
C ALA A 255 4.79 -3.36 4.38
N PRO A 256 4.71 -2.95 3.10
CA PRO A 256 3.45 -2.66 2.43
C PRO A 256 2.62 -3.93 2.23
N TYR A 257 1.32 -3.75 1.98
CA TYR A 257 0.42 -4.82 1.60
C TYR A 257 0.19 -4.82 0.10
N THR A 258 0.26 -5.98 -0.53
CA THR A 258 -0.23 -6.19 -1.90
C THR A 258 -1.73 -6.40 -1.87
N PHE A 259 -2.47 -5.63 -2.66
CA PHE A 259 -3.92 -5.80 -2.81
C PHE A 259 -4.20 -6.98 -3.74
N LEU A 260 -4.83 -8.04 -3.24
CA LEU A 260 -5.17 -9.22 -4.04
C LEU A 260 -6.52 -9.10 -4.77
N GLY A 261 -7.26 -8.02 -4.52
CA GLY A 261 -8.56 -7.77 -5.13
C GLY A 261 -9.74 -8.08 -4.21
N THR A 262 -10.92 -8.12 -4.83
CA THR A 262 -12.19 -8.50 -4.20
C THR A 262 -12.31 -10.02 -4.09
N ALA A 263 -13.05 -10.48 -3.09
CA ALA A 263 -13.28 -11.91 -2.90
C ALA A 263 -14.73 -12.25 -2.52
N ASP A 264 -15.14 -13.45 -2.94
CA ASP A 264 -16.41 -14.07 -2.57
C ASP A 264 -16.20 -15.18 -1.53
N TYR A 265 -17.11 -15.26 -0.56
CA TYR A 265 -17.13 -16.34 0.42
C TYR A 265 -17.43 -17.68 -0.27
N VAL A 266 -16.63 -18.72 0.04
CA VAL A 266 -16.85 -20.09 -0.46
C VAL A 266 -17.35 -21.00 0.67
N SER A 267 -16.58 -21.09 1.74
CA SER A 267 -16.87 -21.98 2.86
C SER A 267 -16.16 -21.51 4.13
N HIS A 268 -16.55 -22.05 5.27
CA HIS A 268 -15.78 -21.92 6.50
C HIS A 268 -15.80 -23.21 7.32
N THR A 269 -14.84 -23.32 8.23
CA THR A 269 -14.83 -24.29 9.33
C THR A 269 -14.49 -23.60 10.63
N GLY A 270 -14.86 -24.19 11.76
CA GLY A 270 -14.72 -23.55 13.06
C GLY A 270 -15.69 -22.39 13.25
N SER A 271 -15.69 -21.84 14.45
CA SER A 271 -16.53 -20.69 14.79
C SER A 271 -15.72 -19.69 15.58
N ARG A 272 -14.94 -20.05 16.61
CA ARG A 272 -14.07 -19.11 17.34
C ARG A 272 -12.60 -19.57 17.32
N PRO A 273 -11.78 -19.17 16.34
CA PRO A 273 -12.10 -18.34 15.16
C PRO A 273 -12.79 -19.13 14.02
N MET A 274 -13.29 -18.40 13.03
CA MET A 274 -13.70 -18.94 11.73
C MET A 274 -12.47 -19.08 10.82
N ASN A 275 -12.35 -20.21 10.14
CA ASN A 275 -11.40 -20.45 9.05
C ASN A 275 -12.16 -20.37 7.74
N ILE A 276 -12.03 -19.28 7.00
CA ILE A 276 -12.82 -18.96 5.81
C ILE A 276 -11.97 -19.20 4.56
N VAL A 277 -12.58 -19.82 3.55
CA VAL A 277 -12.04 -19.87 2.19
C VAL A 277 -12.70 -18.78 1.36
N TRP A 278 -11.87 -17.86 0.86
CA TRP A 278 -12.25 -16.77 -0.04
C TRP A 278 -11.87 -17.13 -1.47
N GLN A 279 -12.75 -16.83 -2.43
CA GLN A 279 -12.48 -16.91 -3.86
C GLN A 279 -12.23 -15.52 -4.43
N LEU A 280 -10.99 -15.23 -4.81
CA LEU A 280 -10.57 -14.00 -5.46
C LEU A 280 -11.14 -13.89 -6.87
N HIS A 281 -11.59 -12.69 -7.23
CA HIS A 281 -12.09 -12.39 -8.58
C HIS A 281 -10.96 -12.33 -9.61
N GLN A 282 -9.76 -11.94 -9.20
CA GLN A 282 -8.54 -11.93 -10.01
C GLN A 282 -7.57 -13.02 -9.55
N GLU A 283 -6.82 -13.59 -10.49
CA GLU A 283 -5.78 -14.57 -10.17
C GLU A 283 -4.56 -13.90 -9.58
N ILE A 284 -4.08 -14.40 -8.45
CA ILE A 284 -2.81 -14.00 -7.85
C ILE A 284 -1.68 -14.30 -8.86
N PRO A 285 -0.90 -13.29 -9.29
CA PRO A 285 0.22 -13.50 -10.18
C PRO A 285 1.24 -14.46 -9.59
N ALA A 286 1.87 -15.29 -10.43
CA ALA A 286 2.78 -16.36 -9.99
C ALA A 286 3.91 -15.87 -9.06
N LYS A 287 4.40 -14.64 -9.26
CA LYS A 287 5.43 -14.02 -8.41
C LYS A 287 4.98 -13.78 -6.97
N PHE A 288 3.68 -13.58 -6.76
CA PHE A 288 3.08 -13.44 -5.44
C PHE A 288 2.68 -14.79 -4.85
N LEU A 289 2.26 -15.75 -5.69
CA LEU A 289 1.94 -17.11 -5.24
C LEU A 289 3.10 -17.81 -4.54
N ARG A 290 4.33 -17.67 -5.04
CA ARG A 290 5.52 -18.22 -4.36
C ARG A 290 5.71 -17.70 -2.93
N LYS A 291 5.21 -16.49 -2.65
CA LYS A 291 5.30 -15.84 -1.33
C LYS A 291 4.14 -16.21 -0.41
N THR A 292 3.02 -16.69 -0.98
CA THR A 292 1.77 -16.90 -0.25
C THR A 292 1.34 -18.37 -0.14
N GLN A 293 1.97 -19.26 -0.90
CA GLN A 293 1.74 -20.70 -0.81
C GLN A 293 2.51 -21.30 0.36
N GLN A 294 1.87 -22.25 1.05
CA GLN A 294 2.56 -23.12 1.98
C GLN A 294 3.45 -24.07 1.16
N VAL A 295 4.77 -24.02 1.39
CA VAL A 295 5.64 -25.11 0.95
C VAL A 295 5.33 -26.28 1.88
N MET A 296 4.41 -27.15 1.47
CA MET A 296 4.25 -28.46 2.10
C MET A 296 5.47 -29.29 1.66
N GLY A 297 6.50 -29.30 2.51
CA GLY A 297 7.62 -30.24 2.44
C GLY A 297 7.29 -31.55 3.11
#